data_AF-A0A401RDX4-F1
#
_entry.id   AF-A0A401RDX4-F1
#
_cell.length_a   1.000
_cell.length_b   1.000
_cell.length_c   1.000
_cell.angle_alpha   90.00
_cell.angle_beta   90.00
_cell.angle_gamma   90.00
#
_symmetry.space_group_name_H-M   'P 1'
#
loop_
_entity.id
_entity.type
_entity.pdbx_description
1 polymer ?
#
loop_
_entity_poly.entity_id
_entity_poly.type
_entity_poly.pdbx_seq_one_letter_code
_entity_poly.pdbx_strand_id
1 'polypeptide(L)'
;MFYKIKDLLAEGSVDSDTRLVLVNAIYFKGTWAKTFDEQDTREMPFKLNKNETKPVKMMYQMKEFFISHVQEFKLHVLELPYVGNDLSMIILLPDDIMDDSTGLKQ
;
A
#
# COMPACT_ATOMS: atom_id res chain seq x y z
N MET A 1 0.88 23.12 -5.41
CA MET A 1 1.95 22.13 -5.18
C MET A 1 2.08 21.97 -3.66
N PHE A 2 1.75 20.79 -3.11
CA PHE A 2 1.67 20.57 -1.66
C PHE A 2 2.94 19.88 -1.14
N TYR A 3 3.53 20.39 -0.06
CA TYR A 3 4.61 19.72 0.68
C TYR A 3 4.07 18.41 1.29
N LYS A 4 4.56 17.27 0.82
CA LYS A 4 4.04 15.93 1.18
C LYS A 4 4.70 15.30 2.40
N ILE A 5 5.92 15.73 2.71
CA ILE A 5 6.64 15.34 3.92
C ILE A 5 6.93 16.64 4.66
N LYS A 6 6.29 16.80 5.82
CA LYS A 6 6.49 17.91 6.74
C LYS A 6 7.04 17.33 8.03
N ASP A 7 7.77 18.16 8.78
CA ASP A 7 8.21 17.80 10.14
C ASP A 7 9.01 16.49 10.17
N LEU A 8 9.89 16.29 9.16
CA LEU A 8 10.71 15.08 9.03
C LEU A 8 11.57 14.83 10.29
N LEU A 9 12.00 15.91 10.94
CA LEU A 9 12.66 15.91 12.22
C LEU A 9 11.74 16.61 13.21
N ALA A 10 11.35 15.89 14.28
CA ALA A 10 10.54 16.43 15.34
C ALA A 10 11.30 17.54 16.09
N GLU A 11 10.58 18.47 16.71
CA GLU A 11 11.18 19.48 17.57
C GLU A 11 11.98 18.83 18.71
N GLY A 12 13.21 19.30 18.94
CA GLY A 12 14.13 18.72 19.93
C GLY A 12 14.85 17.43 19.49
N SER A 13 14.62 16.92 18.27
CA SER A 13 15.36 15.74 17.75
C SER A 13 16.81 16.04 17.33
N VAL A 14 17.17 17.31 17.23
CA VAL A 14 18.53 17.80 16.95
C VAL A 14 18.85 18.88 17.97
N ASP A 15 19.99 18.74 18.63
CA ASP A 15 20.45 19.61 19.71
C ASP A 15 21.92 20.04 19.53
N SER A 16 22.46 20.73 20.53
CA SER A 16 23.84 21.22 20.53
C SER A 16 24.91 20.13 20.54
N ASP A 17 24.57 18.89 20.92
CA ASP A 17 25.50 17.77 20.97
C ASP A 17 25.45 16.91 19.70
N THR A 18 24.45 17.13 18.84
CA THR A 18 24.28 16.42 17.58
C THR A 18 25.42 16.74 16.61
N ARG A 19 26.26 15.75 16.30
CA ARG A 19 27.46 15.93 15.45
C ARG A 19 27.19 15.72 13.96
N LEU A 20 26.21 14.89 13.61
CA LEU A 20 25.85 14.59 12.22
C LEU A 20 24.42 14.07 12.14
N VAL A 21 23.69 14.51 11.12
CA VAL A 21 22.36 14.00 10.79
C VAL A 21 22.36 13.60 9.32
N LEU A 22 21.93 12.37 9.02
CA LEU A 22 21.64 11.91 7.67
C LEU A 22 20.14 11.63 7.57
N VAL A 23 19.44 12.40 6.75
CA VAL A 23 18.00 12.21 6.50
C VAL A 23 17.76 11.67 5.09
N ASN A 24 16.80 10.77 4.95
CA ASN A 24 16.27 10.32 3.67
C ASN A 24 14.75 10.30 3.74
N ALA A 25 14.09 10.87 2.73
CA ALA A 25 12.65 10.98 2.63
C ALA A 25 12.24 10.79 1.19
N ILE A 26 11.37 9.80 0.93
CA ILE A 26 10.91 9.46 -0.42
C ILE A 26 9.40 9.64 -0.48
N TYR A 27 8.93 10.44 -1.43
CA TYR A 27 7.51 10.59 -1.74
C TYR A 27 7.24 10.00 -3.11
N PHE A 28 6.28 9.08 -3.19
CA PHE A 28 5.86 8.50 -4.45
C PHE A 28 4.37 8.71 -4.68
N LYS A 29 4.04 9.24 -5.86
CA LYS A 29 2.67 9.34 -6.39
C LYS A 29 2.73 9.11 -7.89
N GLY A 30 2.40 7.89 -8.31
CA GLY A 30 2.24 7.54 -9.71
C GLY A 30 0.77 7.56 -10.15
N THR A 31 0.56 7.69 -11.46
CA THR A 31 -0.73 7.48 -12.10
C THR A 31 -0.76 6.06 -12.65
N TRP A 32 -1.80 5.28 -12.34
CA TRP A 32 -1.95 3.91 -12.86
C TRP A 32 -1.99 3.89 -14.39
N ALA A 33 -1.35 2.91 -15.03
CA ALA A 33 -1.49 2.70 -16.48
C ALA A 33 -2.93 2.38 -16.86
N LYS A 34 -3.62 1.63 -15.99
CA LYS A 34 -5.06 1.34 -16.06
C LYS A 34 -5.75 1.94 -14.83
N THR A 35 -6.33 3.13 -14.99
CA THR A 35 -6.94 3.90 -13.89
C THR A 35 -8.24 3.27 -13.37
N PHE A 36 -8.52 3.48 -12.09
CA PHE A 36 -9.81 3.19 -11.48
C PHE A 36 -10.80 4.32 -11.79
N ASP A 37 -12.07 3.99 -12.00
CA ASP A 37 -13.14 4.98 -12.06
C ASP A 37 -13.56 5.36 -10.63
N GLU A 38 -13.62 6.66 -10.34
CA GLU A 38 -14.04 7.15 -9.03
C GLU A 38 -15.50 6.76 -8.72
N GLN A 39 -16.35 6.61 -9.74
CA GLN A 39 -17.75 6.21 -9.58
C GLN A 39 -17.90 4.76 -9.12
N ASP A 40 -16.90 3.93 -9.40
CA ASP A 40 -16.86 2.53 -8.98
C ASP A 40 -16.27 2.35 -7.59
N THR A 41 -15.78 3.42 -6.95
CA THR A 41 -15.28 3.38 -5.59
C THR A 41 -16.42 3.44 -4.57
N ARG A 42 -16.54 2.43 -3.70
CA ARG A 42 -17.66 2.29 -2.76
C ARG A 42 -17.18 1.97 -1.34
N GLU A 43 -17.99 2.28 -0.34
CA GLU A 43 -17.71 1.81 1.01
C GLU A 43 -17.93 0.30 1.11
N MET A 44 -16.87 -0.42 1.47
CA MET A 44 -16.91 -1.86 1.69
C MET A 44 -16.18 -2.24 2.97
N PRO A 45 -16.58 -3.34 3.64
CA PRO A 45 -15.88 -3.86 4.81
C PRO A 45 -14.46 -4.34 4.44
N PHE A 46 -13.46 -3.89 5.19
CA PHE A 46 -12.09 -4.40 5.17
C PHE A 46 -11.81 -5.13 6.49
N LYS A 47 -11.43 -6.40 6.39
CA LYS A 47 -11.08 -7.21 7.57
C LYS A 47 -9.67 -6.85 8.03
N LEU A 48 -9.54 -6.34 9.26
CA LEU A 48 -8.25 -6.04 9.87
C LEU A 48 -7.59 -7.29 10.47
N ASN A 49 -8.42 -8.17 11.00
CA ASN A 49 -8.09 -9.48 11.54
C ASN A 49 -9.38 -10.35 11.48
N LYS A 50 -9.37 -11.53 12.11
CA LYS A 50 -10.54 -12.44 12.13
C LYS A 50 -11.81 -11.84 12.73
N ASN A 51 -11.66 -10.92 13.69
CA ASN A 51 -12.75 -10.42 14.53
C ASN A 51 -13.13 -8.96 14.26
N GLU A 52 -12.23 -8.19 13.63
CA GLU A 52 -12.40 -6.76 13.42
C GLU A 52 -12.51 -6.43 11.93
N THR A 53 -13.51 -5.61 11.59
CA THR A 53 -13.75 -5.09 10.25
C THR A 53 -13.99 -3.60 10.32
N LYS A 54 -13.45 -2.84 9.35
CA LYS A 54 -13.71 -1.40 9.22
C LYS A 54 -14.17 -1.06 7.81
N PRO A 55 -15.08 -0.08 7.64
CA PRO A 55 -15.45 0.40 6.32
C PRO A 55 -14.28 1.17 5.69
N VAL A 56 -14.00 0.89 4.41
CA VAL A 56 -13.02 1.61 3.60
C VAL A 56 -13.62 1.98 2.25
N LYS A 57 -13.12 3.05 1.62
CA LYS A 57 -13.44 3.36 0.22
C LYS A 57 -12.67 2.39 -0.69
N MET A 58 -13.30 1.29 -1.04
CA MET A 58 -12.73 0.25 -1.89
C MET A 58 -12.86 0.65 -3.35
N MET A 59 -11.72 0.78 -4.03
CA MET A 59 -11.67 0.99 -5.47
C MET A 59 -11.99 -0.31 -6.20
N TYR A 60 -12.63 -0.23 -7.36
CA TYR A 60 -12.99 -1.39 -8.18
C TYR A 60 -12.66 -1.14 -9.65
N GLN A 61 -12.15 -2.17 -10.33
CA GLN A 61 -12.06 -2.23 -11.78
C GLN A 61 -11.98 -3.67 -12.25
N MET A 62 -12.36 -3.92 -13.50
CA MET A 62 -12.24 -5.22 -14.16
C MET A 62 -11.49 -5.04 -15.48
N LYS A 63 -10.21 -5.43 -15.51
CA LYS A 63 -9.32 -5.35 -16.68
C LYS A 63 -8.30 -6.50 -16.62
N GLU A 64 -7.56 -6.69 -17.71
CA GLU A 64 -6.46 -7.65 -17.75
C GLU A 64 -5.26 -7.16 -16.93
N PHE A 65 -4.73 -8.00 -16.04
CA PHE A 65 -3.53 -7.76 -15.25
C PHE A 65 -2.70 -9.03 -15.15
N PHE A 66 -1.41 -8.89 -14.84
CA PHE A 66 -0.63 -10.04 -14.42
C PHE A 66 -1.07 -10.43 -13.01
N ILE A 67 -1.65 -11.63 -12.91
CA ILE A 67 -2.06 -12.25 -11.67
C ILE A 67 -1.50 -13.67 -11.61
N SER A 68 -1.01 -14.08 -10.45
CA SER A 68 -0.50 -15.43 -10.20
C SER A 68 -0.94 -15.91 -8.83
N HIS A 69 -1.17 -17.22 -8.68
CA HIS A 69 -1.39 -17.83 -7.38
C HIS A 69 -0.18 -18.67 -7.00
N VAL A 70 0.42 -18.36 -5.85
CA VAL A 70 1.57 -19.08 -5.33
C VAL A 70 1.08 -20.05 -4.27
N GLN A 71 0.77 -21.27 -4.71
CA GLN A 71 0.15 -22.31 -3.88
C GLN A 71 0.97 -22.63 -2.61
N GLU A 72 2.31 -22.63 -2.72
CA GLU A 72 3.22 -22.88 -1.60
C GLU A 72 2.98 -21.92 -0.42
N PHE A 73 2.65 -20.66 -0.72
CA PHE A 73 2.42 -19.62 0.27
C PHE A 73 0.94 -19.24 0.43
N LYS A 74 0.03 -19.92 -0.28
CA LYS A 74 -1.42 -19.62 -0.29
C LYS A 74 -1.69 -18.13 -0.49
N LEU A 75 -1.10 -17.55 -1.52
CA LEU A 75 -1.23 -16.13 -1.83
C LEU A 75 -1.50 -15.88 -3.31
N HIS A 76 -2.20 -14.80 -3.58
CA HIS A 76 -2.37 -14.19 -4.88
C HIS A 76 -1.38 -13.03 -5.04
N VAL A 77 -0.71 -12.98 -6.19
CA VAL A 77 0.16 -11.88 -6.61
C VAL A 77 -0.54 -11.12 -7.71
N LEU A 78 -0.68 -9.80 -7.57
CA LEU A 78 -1.23 -8.91 -8.59
C LEU A 78 -0.21 -7.81 -8.91
N GLU A 79 0.04 -7.58 -10.19
CA GLU A 79 0.83 -6.44 -10.67
C GLU A 79 -0.06 -5.32 -11.21
N LEU A 80 0.14 -4.11 -10.70
CA LEU A 80 -0.51 -2.89 -11.15
C LEU A 80 0.54 -1.90 -11.71
N PRO A 81 0.72 -1.82 -13.04
CA PRO A 81 1.67 -0.91 -13.65
C PRO A 81 1.24 0.55 -13.54
N TYR A 82 2.21 1.45 -13.41
CA TYR A 82 2.05 2.90 -13.56
C TYR A 82 2.24 3.32 -15.03
N VAL A 83 1.75 4.51 -15.38
CA VAL A 83 1.95 5.10 -16.71
C VAL A 83 3.44 5.08 -17.08
N GLY A 84 3.74 4.61 -18.28
CA GLY A 84 5.11 4.42 -18.77
C GLY A 84 5.66 3.00 -18.61
N ASN A 85 5.04 2.17 -17.76
CA ASN A 85 5.46 0.79 -17.45
C ASN A 85 6.89 0.66 -16.87
N ASP A 86 7.52 1.75 -16.46
CA ASP A 86 8.83 1.74 -15.78
C ASP A 86 8.72 1.30 -14.30
N LEU A 87 7.52 1.43 -13.72
CA LEU A 87 7.22 1.11 -12.33
C LEU A 87 5.90 0.35 -12.24
N SER A 88 5.85 -0.62 -11.33
CA SER A 88 4.64 -1.36 -10.99
C SER A 88 4.49 -1.50 -9.48
N MET A 89 3.25 -1.48 -8.99
CA MET A 89 2.93 -1.92 -7.63
C MET A 89 2.64 -3.42 -7.66
N ILE A 90 3.36 -4.20 -6.85
CA ILE A 90 3.10 -5.62 -6.63
C ILE A 90 2.31 -5.78 -5.34
N ILE A 91 1.15 -6.41 -5.41
CA ILE A 91 0.28 -6.71 -4.27
C ILE A 91 0.34 -8.21 -4.01
N LEU A 92 0.68 -8.57 -2.77
CA LEU A 92 0.65 -9.93 -2.26
C LEU A 92 -0.55 -10.05 -1.32
N LEU A 93 -1.52 -10.90 -1.67
CA LEU A 93 -2.74 -11.09 -0.92
C LEU A 93 -2.85 -12.56 -0.47
N PRO A 94 -2.72 -12.86 0.83
CA PRO A 94 -2.99 -14.20 1.35
C PRO A 94 -4.43 -14.63 1.07
N ASP A 95 -4.65 -15.93 0.89
CA ASP A 95 -5.98 -16.50 0.62
C ASP A 95 -6.95 -16.29 1.80
N ASP A 96 -6.44 -16.22 3.03
CA ASP A 96 -7.23 -15.92 4.23
C ASP A 96 -6.38 -15.27 5.34
N ILE A 97 -7.04 -14.61 6.29
CA ILE A 97 -6.41 -14.02 7.48
C ILE A 97 -6.24 -15.14 8.52
N MET A 98 -5.06 -15.75 8.54
CA MET A 98 -4.81 -16.94 9.38
C MET A 98 -4.48 -16.65 10.85
N ASP A 99 -4.12 -15.41 11.20
CA ASP A 99 -3.70 -15.02 12.56
C ASP A 99 -4.66 -14.00 13.20
N ASP A 100 -4.62 -13.88 14.52
CA ASP A 100 -5.34 -12.85 15.29
C ASP A 100 -4.76 -11.43 15.06
N SER A 101 -3.66 -11.35 14.30
CA SER A 101 -3.11 -10.12 13.74
C SER A 101 -3.56 -9.90 12.28
N THR A 102 -2.66 -9.54 11.36
CA THR A 102 -3.00 -9.14 9.98
C THR A 102 -2.99 -10.32 8.99
N GLY A 103 -2.67 -11.54 9.43
CA GLY A 103 -2.48 -12.69 8.52
C GLY A 103 -1.20 -12.63 7.68
N LEU A 104 -0.32 -11.64 7.92
CA LEU A 104 0.96 -11.43 7.23
C LEU A 104 2.19 -11.69 8.12
N LYS A 105 1.98 -12.17 9.35
CA LYS A 105 3.08 -12.56 10.23
C LYS A 105 3.47 -14.01 9.93
N GLN A 106 4.77 -14.19 9.70
CA GLN A 106 5.42 -15.50 9.62
C GLN A 106 5.76 -15.99 11.04
#